data_AF-A0A318PU76-F1
#
_entry.id   AF-A0A318PU76-F1
#
_cell.length_a   1.000
_cell.length_b   1.000
_cell.length_c   1.000
_cell.angle_alpha   90.00
_cell.angle_beta   90.00
_cell.angle_gamma   90.00
#
_symmetry.space_group_name_H-M   'P 1'
#
loop_
_entity.id
_entity.type
_entity.pdbx_description
1 polymer ?
#
loop_
_entity_poly.entity_id
_entity_poly.type
_entity_poly.pdbx_seq_one_letter_code
_entity_poly.pdbx_strand_id
1 'polypeptide(L)'
;MPRRSVLTEAQRLALLALPENEADLVRYWTLTPDDLRVIVSRRRAHNRLGFAIQLCALRHPGRLLRPGELIPQIPLAFIGDQLGIEPDALADYAVRGPTRYEQLDTLRGTFGFQQFCRPLQIELQAWLLPAALTSSSGIVLARMLLGEFRRRRIVVPGITQIERMVGKALLDAERYVCELLTRHLTASQRDRLDGLLQPHSGSHISSLTWVRQPPGQPGRRAFAAILDRLSLLRAIDLDSGLVDTIHPERLRRLCQEGARLTAQHLTSLNPARRRAV
;
A
#
# COMPACT_ATOMS: atom_id res chain seq x y z
N MET A 1 8.96 -3.09 -17.24
CA MET A 1 7.52 -3.16 -16.88
C MET A 1 7.13 -1.85 -16.22
N PRO A 2 6.15 -1.10 -16.76
CA PRO A 2 5.68 0.14 -16.13
C PRO A 2 5.22 -0.17 -14.71
N ARG A 3 5.64 0.66 -13.73
CA ARG A 3 5.20 0.52 -12.33
C ARG A 3 3.68 0.65 -12.32
N ARG A 4 2.98 -0.47 -12.24
CA ARG A 4 1.52 -0.50 -12.09
C ARG A 4 1.20 0.35 -10.86
N SER A 5 0.41 1.39 -11.08
CA SER A 5 0.05 2.27 -9.99
C SER A 5 -0.66 1.49 -8.89
N VAL A 6 -0.25 1.73 -7.64
CA VAL A 6 -0.77 1.04 -6.46
C VAL A 6 -2.19 1.50 -6.13
N LEU A 7 -2.57 2.70 -6.56
CA LEU A 7 -3.86 3.32 -6.31
C LEU A 7 -4.48 3.85 -7.61
N THR A 8 -5.81 3.75 -7.72
CA THR A 8 -6.57 4.45 -8.76
C THR A 8 -6.69 5.94 -8.41
N GLU A 9 -7.05 6.78 -9.38
CA GLU A 9 -7.29 8.21 -9.14
C GLU A 9 -8.41 8.44 -8.11
N ALA A 10 -9.53 7.74 -8.25
CA ALA A 10 -10.61 7.78 -7.28
C ALA A 10 -10.14 7.38 -5.86
N GLN A 11 -9.26 6.37 -5.74
CA GLN A 11 -8.68 5.98 -4.46
C GLN A 11 -7.76 7.06 -3.87
N ARG A 12 -6.96 7.75 -4.70
CA ARG A 12 -6.12 8.87 -4.23
C ARG A 12 -6.96 9.99 -3.64
N LEU A 13 -8.02 10.38 -4.35
CA LEU A 13 -8.93 11.42 -3.91
C LEU A 13 -9.62 11.03 -2.61
N ALA A 14 -10.19 9.83 -2.54
CA ALA A 14 -10.91 9.34 -1.37
C ALA A 14 -10.04 9.22 -0.10
N LEU A 15 -8.77 8.84 -0.22
CA LEU A 15 -7.89 8.64 0.95
C LEU A 15 -7.56 9.93 1.71
N LEU A 16 -7.56 11.06 1.01
CA LEU A 16 -7.17 12.37 1.56
C LEU A 16 -8.32 13.39 1.50
N ALA A 17 -9.53 12.96 1.17
CA ALA A 17 -10.72 13.79 1.22
C ALA A 17 -11.04 14.20 2.67
N LEU A 18 -11.61 15.39 2.83
CA LEU A 18 -12.20 15.80 4.11
C LEU A 18 -13.48 14.99 4.32
N PRO A 19 -13.81 14.60 5.57
CA PRO A 19 -15.03 13.86 5.84
C PRO A 19 -16.25 14.74 5.61
N GLU A 20 -17.24 14.20 4.91
CA GLU A 20 -18.54 14.84 4.69
C GLU A 20 -19.69 14.04 5.33
N ASN A 21 -19.40 12.85 5.84
CA ASN A 21 -20.38 12.06 6.59
C ASN A 21 -20.33 12.41 8.08
N GLU A 22 -21.50 12.43 8.70
CA GLU A 22 -21.67 12.82 10.10
C GLU A 22 -20.88 11.92 11.06
N ALA A 23 -20.83 10.61 10.81
CA ALA A 23 -20.13 9.66 11.67
C ALA A 23 -18.63 9.96 11.79
N ASP A 24 -17.96 10.27 10.67
CA ASP A 24 -16.55 10.65 10.68
C ASP A 24 -16.32 12.03 11.28
N LEU A 25 -17.25 12.98 11.07
CA LEU A 25 -17.18 14.31 11.68
C LEU A 25 -17.30 14.24 13.21
N VAL A 26 -18.32 13.56 13.72
CA VAL A 26 -18.50 13.34 15.16
C VAL A 26 -17.27 12.66 15.76
N ARG A 27 -16.72 11.67 15.05
CA ARG A 27 -15.58 10.89 15.55
C ARG A 27 -14.26 11.66 15.56
N TYR A 28 -13.99 12.45 14.52
CA TYR A 28 -12.65 12.99 14.29
C TYR A 28 -12.57 14.52 14.33
N TRP A 29 -13.69 15.22 14.15
CA TRP A 29 -13.77 16.67 14.02
C TRP A 29 -14.47 17.35 15.22
N THR A 30 -14.95 16.59 16.19
CA THR A 30 -15.43 17.14 17.46
C THR A 30 -14.25 17.73 18.25
N LEU A 31 -14.40 19.00 18.64
CA LEU A 31 -13.43 19.76 19.41
C LEU A 31 -13.60 19.46 20.90
N THR A 32 -12.49 19.12 21.54
CA THR A 32 -12.43 18.92 22.99
C THR A 32 -12.38 20.26 23.72
N PRO A 33 -12.67 20.30 25.03
CA PRO A 33 -12.51 21.52 25.83
C PRO A 33 -11.08 22.09 25.80
N ASP A 34 -10.05 21.24 25.69
CA ASP A 34 -8.66 21.67 25.51
C ASP A 34 -8.46 22.36 24.16
N ASP A 35 -9.06 21.83 23.09
CA ASP A 35 -9.00 22.43 21.75
C ASP A 35 -9.64 23.81 21.76
N LEU A 36 -10.83 23.91 22.34
CA LEU A 36 -11.59 25.16 22.42
C LEU A 36 -10.81 26.23 23.19
N ARG A 37 -10.15 25.87 24.30
CA ARG A 37 -9.29 26.81 25.04
C ARG A 37 -8.18 27.41 24.16
N VAL A 38 -7.53 26.58 23.35
CA VAL A 38 -6.49 27.02 22.42
C VAL A 38 -7.09 27.85 21.28
N ILE A 39 -8.19 27.39 20.68
CA ILE A 39 -8.83 28.05 19.53
C ILE A 39 -9.34 29.42 19.94
N VAL A 40 -10.09 29.55 21.03
CA VAL A 40 -10.73 30.80 21.47
C VAL A 40 -9.69 31.87 21.85
N SER A 41 -8.47 31.48 22.23
CA SER A 41 -7.37 32.41 22.48
C SER A 41 -6.95 33.23 21.23
N ARG A 42 -7.33 32.77 20.03
CA ARG A 42 -7.03 33.45 18.76
C ARG A 42 -7.99 34.62 18.51
N ARG A 43 -7.42 35.75 18.07
CA ARG A 43 -8.19 36.95 17.72
C ARG A 43 -8.96 36.77 16.41
N ARG A 44 -10.18 37.32 16.34
CA ARG A 44 -11.11 37.32 15.18
C ARG A 44 -11.72 35.95 14.87
N ALA A 45 -12.92 35.95 14.29
CA ALA A 45 -13.68 34.73 14.01
C ALA A 45 -13.02 33.87 12.92
N HIS A 46 -12.57 34.49 11.82
CA HIS A 46 -11.92 33.79 10.70
C HIS A 46 -10.66 33.01 11.11
N ASN A 47 -9.84 33.55 12.02
CA ASN A 47 -8.66 32.85 12.52
C ASN A 47 -9.01 31.67 13.41
N ARG A 48 -10.06 31.79 14.23
CA ARG A 48 -10.57 30.70 15.08
C ARG A 48 -11.08 29.54 14.22
N LEU A 49 -11.91 29.87 13.22
CA LEU A 49 -12.47 28.90 12.29
C LEU A 49 -11.37 28.22 11.44
N GLY A 50 -10.50 29.00 10.80
CA GLY A 50 -9.39 28.46 10.00
C GLY A 50 -8.41 27.60 10.81
N PHE A 51 -8.17 27.95 12.08
CA PHE A 51 -7.34 27.14 12.98
C PHE A 51 -8.00 25.81 13.36
N ALA A 52 -9.30 25.83 13.68
CA ALA A 52 -10.06 24.64 14.03
C ALA A 52 -10.13 23.65 12.85
N ILE A 53 -10.44 24.12 11.64
CA ILE A 53 -10.50 23.26 10.44
C ILE A 53 -9.12 22.66 10.17
N GLN A 54 -8.04 23.44 10.30
CA GLN A 54 -6.69 22.93 10.08
C GLN A 54 -6.30 21.87 11.12
N LEU A 55 -6.68 22.05 12.38
CA LEU A 55 -6.51 21.04 13.44
C LEU A 55 -7.30 19.76 13.10
N CYS A 56 -8.56 19.88 12.71
CA CYS A 56 -9.40 18.73 12.38
C CYS A 56 -8.88 17.99 11.13
N ALA A 57 -8.43 18.69 10.09
CA ALA A 57 -7.80 18.08 8.91
C ALA A 57 -6.51 17.30 9.25
N LEU A 58 -5.73 17.78 10.23
CA LEU A 58 -4.56 17.07 10.76
C LEU A 58 -4.92 15.84 11.59
N ARG A 59 -6.07 15.84 12.26
CA ARG A 59 -6.59 14.66 12.95
C ARG A 59 -7.13 13.64 11.96
N HIS A 60 -7.93 14.08 11.01
CA HIS A 60 -8.49 13.28 9.94
C HIS A 60 -8.81 14.15 8.72
N PRO A 61 -8.27 13.84 7.53
CA PRO A 61 -7.63 12.57 7.15
C PRO A 61 -6.15 12.43 7.57
N GLY A 62 -5.53 13.46 8.16
CA GLY A 62 -4.16 13.41 8.67
C GLY A 62 -3.20 14.42 8.03
N ARG A 63 -3.70 15.37 7.23
CA ARG A 63 -2.88 16.23 6.37
C ARG A 63 -3.15 17.71 6.61
N LEU A 64 -2.26 18.53 6.06
CA LEU A 64 -2.50 19.95 5.94
C LEU A 64 -3.47 20.26 4.79
N LEU A 65 -4.22 21.34 4.97
CA LEU A 65 -5.00 21.92 3.88
C LEU A 65 -4.05 22.61 2.91
N ARG A 66 -4.39 22.59 1.62
CA ARG A 66 -3.63 23.30 0.59
C ARG A 66 -4.06 24.77 0.57
N PRO A 67 -3.16 25.70 0.20
CA PRO A 67 -3.56 27.08 -0.04
C PRO A 67 -4.69 27.15 -1.07
N GLY A 68 -5.77 27.87 -0.74
CA GLY A 68 -6.94 27.99 -1.61
C GLY A 68 -7.78 26.71 -1.75
N GLU A 69 -7.54 25.69 -0.93
CA GLU A 69 -8.40 24.50 -0.92
C GLU A 69 -9.81 24.87 -0.46
N LEU A 70 -10.80 24.53 -1.28
CA LEU A 70 -12.20 24.70 -0.91
C LEU A 70 -12.58 23.66 0.14
N ILE A 71 -13.14 24.13 1.25
CA ILE A 71 -13.64 23.29 2.33
C ILE A 71 -15.11 22.99 2.05
N PRO A 72 -15.54 21.72 2.01
CA PRO A 72 -16.95 21.38 1.81
C PRO A 72 -17.83 21.99 2.91
N GLN A 73 -19.07 22.33 2.57
CA GLN A 73 -19.97 23.04 3.49
C GLN A 73 -20.30 22.23 4.75
N ILE A 74 -20.44 20.92 4.63
CA ILE A 74 -20.81 20.03 5.75
C ILE A 74 -19.76 20.07 6.87
N PRO A 75 -18.46 19.75 6.63
CA PRO A 75 -17.41 19.91 7.64
C PRO A 75 -17.25 21.34 8.14
N LEU A 76 -17.47 22.34 7.28
CA LEU A 76 -17.35 23.75 7.64
C LEU A 76 -18.42 24.18 8.66
N ALA A 77 -19.69 23.88 8.37
CA ALA A 77 -20.81 24.13 9.27
C ALA A 77 -20.64 23.39 10.60
N PHE A 78 -20.22 22.12 10.56
CA PHE A 78 -19.99 21.31 11.76
C PHE A 78 -18.97 21.95 12.73
N ILE A 79 -17.93 22.60 12.21
CA ILE A 79 -16.96 23.34 13.05
C ILE A 79 -17.51 24.71 13.45
N GLY A 80 -18.23 25.39 12.54
CA GLY A 80 -18.90 26.65 12.81
C GLY A 80 -19.84 26.57 14.01
N ASP A 81 -20.70 25.55 14.04
CA ASP A 81 -21.67 25.30 15.12
C ASP A 81 -20.99 25.10 16.47
N GLN A 82 -19.88 24.36 16.51
CA GLN A 82 -19.11 24.13 17.74
C GLN A 82 -18.45 25.40 18.27
N LEU A 83 -18.17 26.38 17.40
CA LEU A 83 -17.51 27.64 17.76
C LEU A 83 -18.49 28.82 17.89
N GLY A 84 -19.75 28.65 17.47
CA GLY A 84 -20.70 29.75 17.29
C GLY A 84 -20.23 30.77 16.24
N ILE A 85 -19.65 30.29 15.13
CA ILE A 85 -19.11 31.13 14.05
C ILE A 85 -19.73 30.73 12.72
N GLU A 86 -20.26 31.71 11.99
CA GLU A 86 -20.80 31.49 10.65
C GLU A 86 -19.72 31.00 9.66
N PRO A 87 -20.03 30.00 8.81
CA PRO A 87 -19.14 29.47 7.77
C PRO A 87 -18.47 30.53 6.89
N ASP A 88 -19.20 31.58 6.54
CA ASP A 88 -18.74 32.67 5.65
C ASP A 88 -17.54 33.43 6.21
N ALA A 89 -17.32 33.39 7.53
CA ALA A 89 -16.15 33.96 8.16
C ALA A 89 -14.84 33.35 7.63
N LEU A 90 -14.85 32.15 7.03
CA LEU A 90 -13.64 31.54 6.46
C LEU A 90 -13.12 32.32 5.24
N ALA A 91 -13.96 33.04 4.50
CA ALA A 91 -13.53 33.78 3.31
C ALA A 91 -12.43 34.81 3.64
N ASP A 92 -12.56 35.49 4.78
CA ASP A 92 -11.57 36.47 5.27
C ASP A 92 -10.24 35.82 5.70
N TYR A 93 -10.28 34.54 6.08
CA TYR A 93 -9.09 33.80 6.49
C TYR A 93 -8.09 33.64 5.34
N ALA A 94 -8.61 33.39 4.13
CA ALA A 94 -7.79 33.19 2.93
C ALA A 94 -7.03 34.46 2.51
N VAL A 95 -7.49 35.64 2.93
CA VAL A 95 -6.94 36.94 2.50
C VAL A 95 -5.84 37.45 3.45
N ARG A 96 -5.96 37.22 4.76
CA ARG A 96 -5.08 37.85 5.79
C ARG A 96 -4.63 36.92 6.92
N GLY A 97 -4.82 35.60 6.78
CA GLY A 97 -4.45 34.63 7.81
C GLY A 97 -2.93 34.58 8.10
N PRO A 98 -2.53 33.98 9.24
CA PRO A 98 -1.12 33.74 9.56
C PRO A 98 -0.44 32.89 8.49
N THR A 99 0.90 32.95 8.41
CA THR A 99 1.61 32.10 7.46
C THR A 99 1.38 30.64 7.82
N ARG A 100 1.21 29.78 6.80
CA ARG A 100 0.97 28.34 6.99
C ARG A 100 2.02 27.68 7.90
N TYR A 101 3.25 28.17 7.84
CA TYR A 101 4.36 27.69 8.67
C TYR A 101 4.16 28.02 10.15
N GLU A 102 3.83 29.27 10.49
CA GLU A 102 3.54 29.68 11.88
C GLU A 102 2.37 28.89 12.47
N GLN A 103 1.32 28.68 11.66
CA GLN A 103 0.16 27.91 12.09
C GLN A 103 0.50 26.45 12.31
N LEU A 104 1.26 25.84 11.39
CA LEU A 104 1.72 24.46 11.53
C LEU A 104 2.60 24.30 12.77
N ASP A 105 3.56 25.19 13.01
CA ASP A 105 4.42 25.10 14.18
C ASP A 105 3.63 25.26 15.48
N THR A 106 2.62 26.15 15.51
CA THR A 106 1.73 26.21 16.67
C THR A 106 0.98 24.89 16.85
N LEU A 107 0.36 24.36 15.79
CA LEU A 107 -0.40 23.11 15.87
C LEU A 107 0.47 21.94 16.32
N ARG A 108 1.72 21.88 15.86
CA ARG A 108 2.71 20.88 16.27
C ARG A 108 3.08 21.01 17.74
N GLY A 109 3.45 22.21 18.17
CA GLY A 109 3.83 22.48 19.56
C GLY A 109 2.70 22.23 20.54
N THR A 110 1.47 22.64 20.21
CA THR A 110 0.33 22.53 21.11
C THR A 110 -0.31 21.14 21.12
N PHE A 111 -0.42 20.46 19.97
CA PHE A 111 -1.14 19.19 19.87
C PHE A 111 -0.22 17.97 19.67
N GLY A 112 1.10 18.17 19.66
CA GLY A 112 2.09 17.10 19.56
C GLY A 112 2.18 16.47 18.17
N PHE A 113 1.85 17.23 17.11
CA PHE A 113 2.07 16.75 15.75
C PHE A 113 3.56 16.79 15.40
N GLN A 114 4.03 15.76 14.72
CA GLN A 114 5.41 15.65 14.25
C GLN A 114 5.48 15.65 12.73
N GLN A 115 6.55 16.21 12.19
CA GLN A 115 6.75 16.26 10.75
C GLN A 115 7.28 14.91 10.26
N PHE A 116 6.76 14.44 9.14
CA PHE A 116 7.30 13.26 8.49
C PHE A 116 8.74 13.49 8.02
N CYS A 117 9.63 12.57 8.38
CA CYS A 117 11.06 12.65 8.11
C CYS A 117 11.63 11.29 7.71
N ARG A 118 12.91 11.25 7.32
CA ARG A 118 13.56 10.02 6.83
C ARG A 118 13.65 8.88 7.87
N PRO A 119 14.00 9.13 9.14
CA PRO A 119 13.95 8.07 10.17
C PRO A 119 12.56 7.44 10.31
N LEU A 120 11.50 8.26 10.44
CA LEU A 120 10.12 7.78 10.49
C LEU A 120 9.72 7.00 9.23
N GLN A 121 10.20 7.40 8.05
CA GLN A 121 9.97 6.65 6.82
C GLN A 121 10.52 5.23 6.93
N ILE A 122 11.73 5.05 7.47
CA ILE A 122 12.37 3.73 7.61
C ILE A 122 11.57 2.86 8.60
N GLU A 123 11.21 3.44 9.75
CA GLU A 123 10.40 2.74 10.76
C GLU A 123 9.04 2.31 10.21
N LEU A 124 8.32 3.22 9.55
CA LEU A 124 7.01 2.93 8.97
C LEU A 124 7.10 1.93 7.82
N GLN A 125 8.21 1.92 7.07
CA GLN A 125 8.45 0.94 6.02
C GLN A 125 8.61 -0.47 6.60
N ALA A 126 9.38 -0.61 7.68
CA ALA A 126 9.54 -1.87 8.40
C ALA A 126 8.21 -2.32 9.04
N TRP A 127 7.46 -1.39 9.64
CA TRP A 127 6.15 -1.65 10.21
C TRP A 127 5.10 -2.11 9.18
N LEU A 128 5.17 -1.60 7.94
CA LEU A 128 4.21 -1.95 6.89
C LEU A 128 4.50 -3.32 6.25
N LEU A 129 5.73 -3.84 6.36
CA LEU A 129 6.15 -5.08 5.71
C LEU A 129 5.33 -6.31 6.14
N PRO A 130 5.09 -6.59 7.45
CA PRO A 130 4.23 -7.71 7.86
C PRO A 130 2.84 -7.68 7.23
N ALA A 131 2.26 -6.48 7.12
CA ALA A 131 0.94 -6.32 6.52
C ALA A 131 0.97 -6.50 5.00
N ALA A 132 2.08 -6.14 4.34
CA ALA A 132 2.30 -6.46 2.94
C ALA A 132 2.53 -7.97 2.74
N LEU A 133 3.11 -8.71 3.68
CA LEU A 133 3.26 -10.16 3.58
C LEU A 133 1.89 -10.89 3.58
N THR A 134 0.87 -10.31 4.20
CA THR A 134 -0.49 -10.89 4.25
C THR A 134 -1.45 -10.30 3.21
N SER A 135 -1.21 -9.06 2.76
CA SER A 135 -2.08 -8.37 1.81
C SER A 135 -1.34 -7.90 0.56
N SER A 136 -1.97 -8.13 -0.58
CA SER A 136 -1.47 -7.78 -1.90
C SER A 136 -2.18 -6.54 -2.48
N SER A 137 -3.07 -5.93 -1.69
CA SER A 137 -3.95 -4.81 -2.04
C SER A 137 -3.36 -3.46 -1.65
N GLY A 138 -3.06 -2.62 -2.64
CA GLY A 138 -2.48 -1.29 -2.45
C GLY A 138 -3.33 -0.35 -1.59
N ILE A 139 -4.65 -0.35 -1.81
CA ILE A 139 -5.57 0.52 -1.06
C ILE A 139 -5.67 0.11 0.41
N VAL A 140 -5.64 -1.19 0.73
CA VAL A 140 -5.67 -1.68 2.11
C VAL A 140 -4.40 -1.24 2.85
N LEU A 141 -3.23 -1.42 2.22
CA LEU A 141 -1.95 -0.98 2.77
C LEU A 141 -1.88 0.54 2.96
N ALA A 142 -2.40 1.31 2.00
CA ALA A 142 -2.47 2.77 2.11
C ALA A 142 -3.35 3.22 3.29
N ARG A 143 -4.53 2.61 3.47
CA ARG A 143 -5.42 2.92 4.60
C ARG A 143 -4.78 2.62 5.95
N MET A 144 -4.11 1.47 6.09
CA MET A 144 -3.39 1.13 7.32
C MET A 144 -2.25 2.11 7.59
N LEU A 145 -1.46 2.44 6.57
CA LEU A 145 -0.37 3.39 6.70
C LEU A 145 -0.87 4.77 7.14
N LEU A 146 -1.93 5.30 6.52
CA LEU A 146 -2.54 6.57 6.94
C LEU A 146 -3.11 6.51 8.36
N GLY A 147 -3.68 5.37 8.76
CA GLY A 147 -4.10 5.13 10.14
C GLY A 147 -2.93 5.24 11.12
N GLU A 148 -1.78 4.67 10.77
CA GLU A 148 -0.58 4.70 11.60
C GLU A 148 0.04 6.10 11.68
N PHE A 149 0.04 6.86 10.57
CA PHE A 149 0.40 8.29 10.58
C PHE A 149 -0.43 9.05 11.60
N ARG A 150 -1.75 8.91 11.57
CA ARG A 150 -2.66 9.57 12.52
C ARG A 150 -2.43 9.10 13.96
N ARG A 151 -2.29 7.79 14.18
CA ARG A 151 -2.06 7.20 15.51
C ARG A 151 -0.81 7.77 16.17
N ARG A 152 0.26 7.96 15.41
CA ARG A 152 1.53 8.55 15.88
C ARG A 152 1.57 10.09 15.79
N ARG A 153 0.46 10.74 15.40
CA ARG A 153 0.36 12.19 15.14
C ARG A 153 1.44 12.70 14.16
N ILE A 154 1.80 11.89 13.17
CA ILE A 154 2.70 12.28 12.09
C ILE A 154 1.88 12.94 11.00
N VAL A 155 2.28 14.16 10.58
CA VAL A 155 1.64 14.85 9.44
C VAL A 155 1.83 14.01 8.18
N VAL A 156 0.71 13.61 7.56
CA VAL A 156 0.70 12.76 6.37
C VAL A 156 1.40 13.48 5.21
N PRO A 157 2.42 12.87 4.57
CA PRO A 157 3.07 13.44 3.40
C PRO A 157 2.16 13.38 2.17
N GLY A 158 2.55 14.02 1.07
CA GLY A 158 1.79 13.98 -0.18
C GLY A 158 1.54 12.55 -0.67
N ILE A 159 0.41 12.34 -1.37
CA ILE A 159 -0.07 11.01 -1.80
C ILE A 159 0.97 10.19 -2.56
N THR A 160 1.81 10.85 -3.37
CA THR A 160 2.91 10.20 -4.10
C THR A 160 3.93 9.52 -3.18
N GLN A 161 4.18 10.09 -2.00
CA GLN A 161 5.05 9.48 -0.99
C GLN A 161 4.39 8.23 -0.38
N ILE A 162 3.09 8.30 -0.11
CA ILE A 162 2.30 7.16 0.38
C ILE A 162 2.31 6.02 -0.64
N GLU A 163 2.02 6.30 -1.90
CA GLU A 163 2.07 5.31 -2.99
C GLU A 163 3.45 4.66 -3.11
N ARG A 164 4.52 5.46 -2.96
CA ARG A 164 5.90 4.94 -3.02
C ARG A 164 6.20 4.01 -1.86
N MET A 165 5.79 4.35 -0.63
CA MET A 165 5.98 3.52 0.55
C MET A 165 5.20 2.20 0.45
N VAL A 166 3.96 2.26 -0.01
CA VAL A 166 3.13 1.06 -0.23
C VAL A 166 3.70 0.20 -1.35
N GLY A 167 4.07 0.80 -2.49
CA GLY A 167 4.69 0.08 -3.60
C GLY A 167 6.01 -0.58 -3.20
N LYS A 168 6.83 0.11 -2.40
CA LYS A 168 8.04 -0.47 -1.81
C LYS A 168 7.72 -1.63 -0.88
N ALA A 169 6.72 -1.51 0.01
CA ALA A 169 6.34 -2.61 0.90
C ALA A 169 5.87 -3.84 0.13
N LEU A 170 5.08 -3.64 -0.93
CA LEU A 170 4.63 -4.72 -1.80
C LEU A 170 5.80 -5.43 -2.50
N LEU A 171 6.78 -4.67 -2.99
CA LEU A 171 8.00 -5.19 -3.62
C LEU A 171 8.92 -5.90 -2.62
N ASP A 172 9.09 -5.34 -1.42
CA ASP A 172 9.91 -5.93 -0.37
C ASP A 172 9.27 -7.24 0.12
N ALA A 173 7.94 -7.29 0.29
CA ALA A 173 7.21 -8.52 0.61
C ALA A 173 7.37 -9.60 -0.48
N GLU A 174 7.33 -9.20 -1.75
CA GLU A 174 7.54 -10.13 -2.86
C GLU A 174 8.96 -10.69 -2.89
N ARG A 175 9.97 -9.85 -2.68
CA ARG A 175 11.38 -10.29 -2.56
C ARG A 175 11.55 -11.26 -1.39
N TYR A 176 10.97 -10.93 -0.25
CA TYR A 176 11.00 -11.78 0.95
C TYR A 176 10.41 -13.17 0.68
N VAL A 177 9.24 -13.24 0.03
CA VAL A 177 8.62 -14.53 -0.32
C VAL A 177 9.49 -15.31 -1.32
N CYS A 178 10.06 -14.64 -2.33
CA CYS A 178 10.96 -15.31 -3.29
C CYS A 178 12.20 -15.88 -2.60
N GLU A 179 12.79 -15.12 -1.68
CA GLU A 179 13.95 -15.57 -0.91
C GLU A 179 13.59 -16.76 -0.01
N LEU A 180 12.44 -16.71 0.67
CA LEU A 180 11.95 -17.81 1.52
C LEU A 180 11.78 -19.11 0.73
N LEU A 181 11.23 -19.02 -0.48
CA LEU A 181 11.06 -20.16 -1.40
C LEU A 181 12.38 -20.71 -1.96
N THR A 182 13.41 -19.88 -2.10
CA THR A 182 14.59 -20.25 -2.90
C THR A 182 15.87 -20.44 -2.09
N ARG A 183 15.92 -19.95 -0.85
CA ARG A 183 17.14 -19.97 -0.02
C ARG A 183 17.64 -21.38 0.30
N HIS A 184 16.74 -22.35 0.46
CA HIS A 184 17.07 -23.74 0.81
C HIS A 184 17.25 -24.65 -0.41
N LEU A 185 17.07 -24.14 -1.63
CA LEU A 185 17.25 -24.95 -2.83
C LEU A 185 18.72 -25.37 -2.98
N THR A 186 18.96 -26.63 -3.30
CA THR A 186 20.28 -27.13 -3.69
C THR A 186 20.67 -26.59 -5.07
N ALA A 187 21.97 -26.68 -5.42
CA ALA A 187 22.42 -26.34 -6.77
C ALA A 187 21.67 -27.18 -7.83
N SER A 188 21.53 -28.49 -7.61
CA SER A 188 20.80 -29.37 -8.53
C SER A 188 19.33 -28.98 -8.69
N GLN A 189 18.63 -28.63 -7.60
CA GLN A 189 17.25 -28.14 -7.67
C GLN A 189 17.15 -26.85 -8.49
N ARG A 190 18.06 -25.90 -8.28
CA ARG A 190 18.11 -24.64 -9.04
C ARG A 190 18.34 -24.90 -10.54
N ASP A 191 19.27 -25.79 -10.87
CA ASP A 191 19.58 -26.14 -12.26
C ASP A 191 18.42 -26.85 -12.95
N ARG A 192 17.72 -27.75 -12.23
CA ARG A 192 16.52 -28.43 -12.75
C ARG A 192 15.36 -27.46 -12.98
N LEU A 193 15.14 -26.51 -12.07
CA LEU A 193 14.14 -25.45 -12.23
C LEU A 193 14.47 -24.55 -13.43
N ASP A 194 15.72 -24.12 -13.55
CA ASP A 194 16.16 -23.31 -14.69
C ASP A 194 16.12 -24.12 -16.00
N GLY A 195 16.35 -25.43 -15.94
CA GLY A 195 16.22 -26.38 -17.04
C GLY A 195 14.79 -26.49 -17.59
N LEU A 196 13.76 -26.22 -16.79
CA LEU A 196 12.38 -26.15 -17.28
C LEU A 196 12.19 -25.09 -18.36
N LEU A 197 13.04 -24.06 -18.37
CA LEU A 197 12.94 -22.95 -19.30
C LEU A 197 13.64 -23.22 -20.63
N GLN A 198 14.42 -24.30 -20.72
CA GLN A 198 15.15 -24.70 -21.92
C GLN A 198 14.26 -25.52 -22.88
N PRO A 199 14.62 -25.58 -24.18
CA PRO A 199 13.96 -26.43 -25.18
C PRO A 199 13.83 -27.89 -24.73
N HIS A 200 12.65 -28.48 -24.88
CA HIS A 200 12.41 -29.87 -24.51
C HIS A 200 12.88 -30.83 -25.61
N SER A 201 13.94 -31.61 -25.37
CA SER A 201 14.41 -32.68 -26.28
C SER A 201 14.57 -32.24 -27.74
N GLY A 202 15.12 -31.04 -27.97
CA GLY A 202 15.30 -30.45 -29.31
C GLY A 202 14.04 -29.87 -29.95
N SER A 203 12.92 -29.83 -29.22
CA SER A 203 11.67 -29.19 -29.66
C SER A 203 11.76 -27.66 -29.64
N HIS A 204 10.86 -27.00 -30.37
CA HIS A 204 10.70 -25.54 -30.33
C HIS A 204 10.01 -25.04 -29.05
N ILE A 205 9.40 -25.92 -28.25
CA ILE A 205 8.78 -25.54 -26.97
C ILE A 205 9.70 -25.87 -25.79
N SER A 206 9.60 -25.06 -24.73
CA SER A 206 10.33 -25.34 -23.48
C SER A 206 9.75 -26.53 -22.72
N SER A 207 10.55 -27.13 -21.84
CA SER A 207 10.10 -28.19 -20.94
C SER A 207 8.91 -27.74 -20.06
N LEU A 208 8.88 -26.49 -19.62
CA LEU A 208 7.75 -25.90 -18.88
C LEU A 208 6.46 -25.91 -19.71
N THR A 209 6.53 -25.48 -20.97
CA THR A 209 5.38 -25.47 -21.87
C THR A 209 4.91 -26.89 -22.17
N TRP A 210 5.84 -27.82 -22.37
CA TRP A 210 5.54 -29.23 -22.60
C TRP A 210 4.83 -29.89 -21.40
N VAL A 211 5.31 -29.65 -20.17
CA VAL A 211 4.68 -30.17 -18.95
C VAL A 211 3.26 -29.62 -18.74
N ARG A 212 3.01 -28.37 -19.15
CA ARG A 212 1.70 -27.71 -19.03
C ARG A 212 0.69 -28.11 -20.10
N GLN A 213 1.08 -28.90 -21.09
CA GLN A 213 0.14 -29.34 -22.13
C GLN A 213 -1.01 -30.17 -21.53
N PRO A 214 -2.22 -30.07 -22.10
CA PRO A 214 -3.32 -30.91 -21.68
C PRO A 214 -2.99 -32.40 -21.87
N PRO A 215 -3.68 -33.30 -21.15
CA PRO A 215 -3.45 -34.75 -21.24
C PRO A 215 -3.82 -35.33 -22.62
N GLY A 216 -4.61 -34.62 -23.43
CA GLY A 216 -5.09 -35.12 -24.72
C GLY A 216 -6.20 -36.16 -24.58
N GLN A 217 -6.45 -36.93 -25.64
CA GLN A 217 -7.47 -37.99 -25.63
C GLN A 217 -7.04 -39.20 -24.78
N PRO A 218 -7.94 -39.80 -23.99
CA PRO A 218 -7.61 -40.97 -23.17
C PRO A 218 -7.01 -42.12 -23.98
N GLY A 219 -5.88 -42.66 -23.54
CA GLY A 219 -5.23 -43.79 -24.19
C GLY A 219 -3.81 -44.04 -23.67
N ARG A 220 -3.21 -45.16 -24.07
CA ARG A 220 -1.87 -45.60 -23.60
C ARG A 220 -0.79 -44.53 -23.81
N ARG A 221 -0.79 -43.86 -24.97
CA ARG A 221 0.18 -42.80 -25.31
C ARG A 221 0.00 -41.55 -24.43
N ALA A 222 -1.24 -41.13 -24.20
CA ALA A 222 -1.54 -40.00 -23.32
C ALA A 222 -1.12 -40.30 -21.87
N PHE A 223 -1.37 -41.53 -21.39
CA PHE A 223 -0.95 -41.97 -20.07
C PHE A 223 0.58 -41.97 -19.91
N ALA A 224 1.31 -42.52 -20.89
CA ALA A 224 2.78 -42.50 -20.88
C ALA A 224 3.33 -41.05 -20.84
N ALA A 225 2.78 -40.15 -21.66
CA ALA A 225 3.19 -38.74 -21.66
C ALA A 225 2.95 -38.05 -20.30
N ILE A 226 1.85 -38.37 -19.62
CA ILE A 226 1.59 -37.84 -18.27
C ILE A 226 2.62 -38.38 -17.27
N LEU A 227 2.99 -39.67 -17.35
CA LEU A 227 4.03 -40.25 -16.50
C LEU A 227 5.39 -39.58 -16.73
N ASP A 228 5.75 -39.30 -17.99
CA ASP A 228 7.01 -38.62 -18.31
C ASP A 228 7.03 -37.20 -17.74
N ARG A 229 5.93 -36.44 -17.89
CA ARG A 229 5.77 -35.10 -17.32
C ARG A 229 5.88 -35.12 -15.79
N LEU A 230 5.22 -36.08 -15.15
CA LEU A 230 5.25 -36.25 -13.70
C LEU A 230 6.65 -36.65 -13.21
N SER A 231 7.34 -37.51 -13.94
CA SER A 231 8.70 -37.96 -13.63
C SER A 231 9.69 -36.79 -13.72
N LEU A 232 9.57 -35.96 -14.75
CA LEU A 232 10.37 -34.74 -14.90
C LEU A 232 10.17 -33.80 -13.71
N LEU A 233 8.92 -33.52 -13.32
CA LEU A 233 8.60 -32.64 -12.19
C LEU A 233 9.07 -33.23 -10.84
N ARG A 234 8.81 -34.51 -10.59
CA ARG A 234 9.22 -35.18 -9.34
C ARG A 234 10.73 -35.26 -9.20
N ALA A 235 11.46 -35.36 -10.31
CA ALA A 235 12.91 -35.38 -10.29
C ALA A 235 13.53 -34.03 -9.87
N ILE A 236 12.75 -32.94 -9.79
CA ILE A 236 13.21 -31.68 -9.18
C ILE A 236 13.36 -31.87 -7.67
N ASP A 237 12.60 -32.78 -7.05
CA ASP A 237 12.69 -33.13 -5.63
C ASP A 237 12.47 -31.93 -4.69
N LEU A 238 11.37 -31.19 -4.92
CA LEU A 238 10.98 -30.08 -4.05
C LEU A 238 10.21 -30.59 -2.83
N ASP A 239 10.59 -30.11 -1.65
CA ASP A 239 9.83 -30.32 -0.42
C ASP A 239 8.44 -29.68 -0.52
N SER A 240 7.38 -30.46 -0.27
CA SER A 240 6.01 -29.94 -0.24
C SER A 240 5.79 -28.93 0.88
N GLY A 241 6.55 -29.00 1.98
CA GLY A 241 6.46 -28.07 3.12
C GLY A 241 7.08 -26.70 2.85
N LEU A 242 7.72 -26.50 1.68
CA LEU A 242 8.36 -25.23 1.31
C LEU A 242 7.39 -24.04 1.33
N VAL A 243 6.10 -24.29 1.06
CA VAL A 243 5.07 -23.26 0.96
C VAL A 243 4.30 -23.00 2.26
N ASP A 244 4.48 -23.83 3.29
CA ASP A 244 3.68 -23.79 4.53
C ASP A 244 3.84 -22.47 5.30
N THR A 245 5.00 -21.85 5.16
CA THR A 245 5.33 -20.58 5.81
C THR A 245 4.87 -19.34 5.03
N ILE A 246 4.30 -19.53 3.84
CA ILE A 246 3.89 -18.44 2.95
C ILE A 246 2.40 -18.18 3.12
N HIS A 247 2.05 -16.90 3.30
CA HIS A 247 0.67 -16.51 3.40
C HIS A 247 -0.14 -16.96 2.15
N PRO A 248 -1.33 -17.59 2.29
CA PRO A 248 -2.06 -18.19 1.18
C PRO A 248 -2.35 -17.22 0.02
N GLU A 249 -2.68 -15.96 0.32
CA GLU A 249 -2.91 -14.94 -0.72
C GLU A 249 -1.66 -14.64 -1.56
N ARG A 250 -0.47 -14.69 -0.96
CA ARG A 250 0.80 -14.47 -1.68
C ARG A 250 1.15 -15.67 -2.54
N LEU A 251 1.01 -16.88 -2.00
CA LEU A 251 1.20 -18.11 -2.76
C LEU A 251 0.24 -18.15 -3.96
N ARG A 252 -1.05 -17.89 -3.74
CA ARG A 252 -2.06 -17.82 -4.81
C ARG A 252 -1.68 -16.84 -5.92
N ARG A 253 -1.18 -15.64 -5.57
CA ARG A 253 -0.69 -14.65 -6.54
C ARG A 253 0.50 -15.16 -7.34
N LEU A 254 1.48 -15.79 -6.69
CA LEU A 254 2.63 -16.39 -7.36
C LEU A 254 2.21 -17.51 -8.32
N CYS A 255 1.35 -18.44 -7.88
CA CYS A 255 0.84 -19.49 -8.75
C CYS A 255 0.08 -18.93 -9.96
N GLN A 256 -0.72 -17.87 -9.77
CA GLN A 256 -1.42 -17.19 -10.87
C GLN A 256 -0.46 -16.49 -11.84
N GLU A 257 0.63 -15.89 -11.33
CA GLU A 257 1.69 -15.33 -12.15
C GLU A 257 2.38 -16.44 -12.94
N GLY A 258 2.80 -17.52 -12.27
CA GLY A 258 3.46 -18.66 -12.90
C GLY A 258 2.62 -19.30 -13.99
N ALA A 259 1.32 -19.49 -13.76
CA ALA A 259 0.40 -20.03 -14.76
C ALA A 259 0.30 -19.17 -16.04
N ARG A 260 0.52 -17.86 -15.94
CA ARG A 260 0.42 -16.91 -17.07
C ARG A 260 1.74 -16.68 -17.79
N LEU A 261 2.86 -16.73 -17.06
CA LEU A 261 4.17 -16.44 -17.63
C LEU A 261 4.65 -17.59 -18.53
N THR A 262 5.22 -17.22 -19.67
CA THR A 262 5.92 -18.12 -20.58
C THR A 262 7.35 -18.32 -20.10
N ALA A 263 8.04 -19.36 -20.60
CA ALA A 263 9.45 -19.56 -20.30
C ALA A 263 10.32 -18.34 -20.67
N GLN A 264 10.03 -17.69 -21.81
CA GLN A 264 10.72 -16.47 -22.22
C GLN A 264 10.55 -15.33 -21.21
N HIS A 265 9.33 -15.13 -20.69
CA HIS A 265 9.10 -14.11 -19.66
C HIS A 265 9.79 -14.45 -18.35
N LEU A 266 9.75 -15.71 -17.90
CA LEU A 266 10.45 -16.15 -16.69
C LEU A 266 11.96 -15.97 -16.78
N THR A 267 12.56 -16.23 -17.94
CA THR A 267 14.01 -16.02 -18.17
C THR A 267 14.42 -14.56 -18.01
N SER A 268 13.52 -13.60 -18.27
CA SER A 268 13.80 -12.17 -18.07
C SER A 268 13.77 -11.71 -16.61
N LEU A 269 13.27 -12.54 -15.69
CA LEU A 269 13.23 -12.25 -14.26
C LEU A 269 14.58 -12.55 -13.60
N ASN A 270 14.83 -11.93 -12.45
CA ASN A 270 16.00 -12.28 -11.65
C ASN A 270 15.90 -13.74 -11.15
N PRO A 271 17.02 -14.42 -10.87
CA PRO A 271 17.01 -15.86 -10.54
C PRO A 271 16.15 -16.24 -9.33
N ALA A 272 16.09 -15.41 -8.30
CA ALA A 272 15.28 -15.68 -7.12
C ALA A 272 13.78 -15.67 -7.45
N ARG A 273 13.31 -14.65 -8.18
CA ARG A 273 11.91 -14.56 -8.61
C ARG A 273 11.57 -15.63 -9.64
N ARG A 274 12.46 -15.86 -10.60
CA ARG A 274 12.29 -16.87 -11.66
C ARG A 274 12.04 -18.28 -11.12
N ARG A 275 12.75 -18.64 -10.05
CA ARG A 275 12.66 -19.98 -9.42
C ARG A 275 11.53 -20.08 -8.39
N ALA A 276 11.08 -18.94 -7.86
CA ALA A 276 9.97 -18.88 -6.92
C ALA A 276 8.59 -18.94 -7.60
N VAL A 277 8.51 -18.46 -8.85
CA VAL A 277 7.30 -18.42 -9.68
C VAL A 277 7.16 -19.70 -10.50
#